data_AF-T0J4G7-F1
#
_entry.id   AF-T0J4G7-F1
#
_cell.length_a   1.000
_cell.length_b   1.000
_cell.length_c   1.000
_cell.angle_alpha   90.00
_cell.angle_beta   90.00
_cell.angle_gamma   90.00
#
_symmetry.space_group_name_H-M   'P 1'
#
loop_
_entity.id
_entity.type
_entity.pdbx_description
1 polymer ?
#
loop_
_entity_poly.entity_id
_entity_poly.type
_entity_poly.pdbx_seq_one_letter_code
_entity_poly.pdbx_strand_id
1 'polypeptide(L)'
;MKMRHAVTGAIALMLAATAPAQTPPAAPRPAVGSFNPAVTFEPFHRNGIYAVGERVGWTLRVPLGLGPQRFGYEIRENNSTVIASGTIDLKGGVGTIETRLDRPGMLRMQLTPLTDGPEPIDIAQLTPQERDRLAVAAAVAPLSLKPAAARPADFDAFWAGKLAQLRKVPINPVLEPTATTESGVELSTVTLDSLGSHVRGYLAKPTKPGRYPALVIFQYAGVYPLVPETSTARAAEGWLAFNVDSHDMAPTEATAPRDYARIGAESRETSYFLNMYLRDTRALDYIRSRPDWDGKTIVLMGTSMGGQQSLATAGLNPDHVTAVLINVPSGALTNGDLYGAKAGYPNWNVTNPAIANTALYFDTVNFASRIQAPVLAGVGFLDETSPPVGIFTALAQIPGAKEPVPMVESDHNHITPQKEGDYYRRSREVLDEIKRTGRFVPRRDWAGSE
;
A
#
# COMPACT_ATOMS: atom_id res chain seq x y z
N MET A 1 51.93 43.19 -49.86
CA MET A 1 50.52 43.31 -49.44
C MET A 1 50.37 42.53 -48.13
N LYS A 2 50.17 43.24 -47.01
CA LYS A 2 50.17 42.66 -45.65
C LYS A 2 48.87 41.88 -45.41
N MET A 3 48.96 40.56 -45.21
CA MET A 3 47.83 39.75 -44.74
C MET A 3 47.99 39.46 -43.25
N ARG A 4 47.06 40.02 -42.48
CA ARG A 4 46.93 39.91 -41.02
C ARG A 4 46.44 38.51 -40.67
N HIS A 5 47.10 37.89 -39.69
CA HIS A 5 46.64 36.68 -39.03
C HIS A 5 45.47 37.04 -38.10
N ALA A 6 44.30 36.44 -38.33
CA ALA A 6 43.18 36.50 -37.38
C ALA A 6 43.28 35.28 -36.46
N VAL A 7 43.57 35.56 -35.18
CA VAL A 7 43.50 34.62 -34.07
C VAL A 7 42.04 34.55 -33.65
N THR A 8 41.37 33.42 -33.91
CA THR A 8 40.03 33.15 -33.38
C THR A 8 40.18 32.66 -31.95
N GLY A 9 40.00 33.57 -30.98
CA GLY A 9 39.91 33.23 -29.57
C GLY A 9 38.61 32.48 -29.29
N ALA A 10 38.73 31.22 -28.83
CA ALA A 10 37.61 30.48 -28.26
C ALA A 10 37.26 31.11 -26.90
N ILE A 11 36.13 31.81 -26.85
CA ILE A 11 35.53 32.26 -25.59
C ILE A 11 34.94 31.02 -24.93
N ALA A 12 35.61 30.51 -23.89
CA ALA A 12 35.06 29.53 -22.98
C ALA A 12 33.92 30.21 -22.18
N LEU A 13 32.67 29.96 -22.60
CA LEU A 13 31.50 30.33 -21.83
C LEU A 13 31.40 29.35 -20.64
N MET A 14 31.96 29.71 -19.50
CA MET A 14 31.62 29.06 -18.22
C MET A 14 30.14 29.29 -17.95
N LEU A 15 29.29 28.33 -18.29
CA LEU A 15 27.97 28.21 -17.67
C LEU A 15 28.18 27.79 -16.23
N ALA A 16 28.15 28.76 -15.32
CA ALA A 16 27.93 28.51 -13.91
C ALA A 16 26.56 27.81 -13.79
N ALA A 17 26.57 26.51 -13.51
CA ALA A 17 25.39 25.78 -13.10
C ALA A 17 24.91 26.39 -11.79
N THR A 18 23.87 27.22 -11.86
CA THR A 18 23.14 27.68 -10.70
C THR A 18 22.53 26.47 -10.03
N ALA A 19 22.94 26.21 -8.79
CA ALA A 19 22.28 25.24 -7.92
C ALA A 19 20.76 25.53 -7.95
N PRO A 20 19.89 24.51 -8.03
CA PRO A 20 18.46 24.74 -7.89
C PRO A 20 18.24 25.40 -6.53
N ALA A 21 17.63 26.59 -6.56
CA ALA A 21 17.26 27.31 -5.36
C ALA A 21 16.44 26.36 -4.48
N GLN A 22 16.97 26.04 -3.30
CA GLN A 22 16.16 25.48 -2.24
C GLN A 22 15.00 26.44 -2.04
N THR A 23 13.78 25.96 -2.31
CA THR A 23 12.59 26.68 -1.90
C THR A 23 12.73 26.94 -0.40
N PRO A 24 12.73 28.21 0.05
CA PRO A 24 12.77 28.47 1.47
C PRO A 24 11.62 27.71 2.14
N PRO A 25 11.80 27.18 3.36
CA PRO A 25 10.71 26.59 4.11
C PRO A 25 9.56 27.59 4.09
N ALA A 26 8.37 27.11 3.71
CA ALA A 26 7.18 27.94 3.71
C ALA A 26 7.10 28.68 5.05
N ALA A 27 6.91 30.00 5.01
CA ALA A 27 6.70 30.78 6.21
C ALA A 27 5.65 30.06 7.08
N PRO A 28 5.84 29.99 8.41
CA PRO A 28 4.84 29.38 9.29
C PRO A 28 3.50 30.03 8.99
N ARG A 29 2.55 29.21 8.48
CA ARG A 29 1.19 29.68 8.22
C ARG A 29 0.66 30.26 9.53
N PRO A 30 -0.04 31.41 9.51
CA PRO A 30 -0.82 31.80 10.66
C PRO A 30 -1.70 30.61 11.03
N ALA A 31 -1.67 30.21 12.29
CA ALA A 31 -2.51 29.13 12.78
C ALA A 31 -3.96 29.49 12.43
N VAL A 32 -4.53 28.84 11.42
CA VAL A 32 -5.97 28.67 11.36
C VAL A 32 -6.26 27.97 12.69
N GLY A 33 -6.88 28.69 13.63
CA GLY A 33 -7.16 28.16 14.96
C GLY A 33 -7.72 26.75 14.81
N SER A 34 -7.17 25.79 15.56
CA SER A 34 -7.40 24.35 15.36
C SER A 34 -8.85 24.07 14.98
N PHE A 35 -9.09 23.74 13.71
CA PHE A 35 -10.43 23.42 13.25
C PHE A 35 -10.78 22.04 13.82
N ASN A 36 -11.53 22.05 14.93
CA ASN A 36 -12.09 20.83 15.50
C ASN A 36 -13.61 20.88 15.27
N PRO A 37 -14.13 20.23 14.21
CA PRO A 37 -15.55 20.26 13.93
C PRO A 37 -16.37 19.55 15.01
N ALA A 38 -15.72 18.77 15.90
CA ALA A 38 -16.35 17.99 16.97
C ALA A 38 -17.53 17.12 16.49
N VAL A 39 -17.52 16.72 15.22
CA VAL A 39 -18.48 15.75 14.67
C VAL A 39 -18.00 14.35 15.04
N THR A 40 -18.92 13.51 15.51
CA THR A 40 -18.70 12.08 15.67
C THR A 40 -19.67 11.31 14.78
N PHE A 41 -19.22 10.16 14.29
CA PHE A 41 -19.98 9.32 13.39
C PHE A 41 -20.17 7.93 13.99
N GLU A 42 -21.39 7.42 13.93
CA GLU A 42 -21.75 6.08 14.34
C GLU A 42 -22.33 5.34 13.12
N PRO A 43 -21.58 4.43 12.46
CA PRO A 43 -22.11 3.69 11.32
C PRO A 43 -23.21 2.72 11.79
N PHE A 44 -24.22 2.50 10.94
CA PHE A 44 -25.27 1.53 11.25
C PHE A 44 -24.70 0.12 11.48
N HIS A 45 -23.66 -0.25 10.72
CA HIS A 45 -22.88 -1.47 10.92
C HIS A 45 -21.49 -1.11 11.43
N ARG A 46 -21.10 -1.65 12.59
CA ARG A 46 -19.81 -1.33 13.23
C ARG A 46 -18.60 -1.63 12.35
N ASN A 47 -18.67 -2.68 11.53
CA ASN A 47 -17.61 -3.05 10.58
C ASN A 47 -17.69 -2.29 9.24
N GLY A 48 -18.71 -1.44 9.07
CA GLY A 48 -18.93 -0.66 7.85
C GLY A 48 -19.27 -1.49 6.61
N ILE A 49 -19.62 -2.77 6.76
CA ILE A 49 -19.93 -3.67 5.64
C ILE A 49 -21.43 -3.94 5.57
N TYR A 50 -21.97 -3.84 4.37
CA TYR A 50 -23.40 -3.95 4.07
C TYR A 50 -23.64 -4.88 2.87
N ALA A 51 -24.83 -5.45 2.79
CA ALA A 51 -25.30 -6.20 1.62
C ALA A 51 -25.77 -5.27 0.49
N VAL A 52 -25.83 -5.80 -0.73
CA VAL A 52 -26.40 -5.06 -1.88
C VAL A 52 -27.86 -4.68 -1.58
N GLY A 53 -28.20 -3.42 -1.85
CA GLY A 53 -29.53 -2.86 -1.62
C GLY A 53 -29.85 -2.56 -0.16
N GLU A 54 -28.98 -2.94 0.78
CA GLU A 54 -29.12 -2.58 2.19
C GLU A 54 -29.00 -1.07 2.42
N ARG A 55 -29.62 -0.59 3.50
CA ARG A 55 -29.52 0.80 3.90
C ARG A 55 -28.17 1.06 4.56
N VAL A 56 -27.32 1.81 3.88
CA VAL A 56 -26.03 2.26 4.38
C VAL A 56 -26.23 3.62 5.04
N GLY A 57 -25.73 3.82 6.26
CA GLY A 57 -25.86 5.12 6.89
C GLY A 57 -25.01 5.30 8.13
N TRP A 58 -24.98 6.55 8.58
CA TRP A 58 -24.26 7.00 9.75
C TRP A 58 -25.14 7.95 10.55
N THR A 59 -25.16 7.76 11.86
CA THR A 59 -25.67 8.75 12.80
C THR A 59 -24.55 9.74 13.12
N LEU A 60 -24.82 11.03 12.89
CA LEU A 60 -23.91 12.12 13.14
C LEU A 60 -24.29 12.77 14.48
N ARG A 61 -23.28 13.13 15.29
CA ARG A 61 -23.50 13.89 16.52
C ARG A 61 -22.52 15.05 16.60
N VAL A 62 -23.02 16.21 17.02
CA VAL A 62 -22.24 17.42 17.28
C VAL A 62 -22.53 17.95 18.68
N PRO A 63 -21.54 18.48 19.40
CA PRO A 63 -21.79 19.17 20.65
C PRO A 63 -22.60 20.45 20.39
N LEU A 64 -23.63 20.66 21.21
CA LEU A 64 -24.47 21.84 21.13
C LEU A 64 -23.66 23.10 21.51
N GLY A 65 -23.81 24.17 20.73
CA GLY A 65 -23.18 25.46 20.98
C GLY A 65 -21.69 25.54 20.65
N LEU A 66 -21.11 24.50 20.07
CA LEU A 66 -19.70 24.45 19.65
C LEU A 66 -19.61 24.13 18.15
N GLY A 67 -18.85 24.94 17.41
CA GLY A 67 -18.57 24.69 15.99
C GLY A 67 -19.78 24.78 15.04
N PRO A 68 -19.59 24.42 13.77
CA PRO A 68 -20.64 24.41 12.76
C PRO A 68 -21.76 23.43 13.12
N GLN A 69 -23.01 23.86 12.95
CA GLN A 69 -24.20 23.02 13.19
C GLN A 69 -24.88 22.62 11.88
N ARG A 70 -24.41 23.14 10.75
CA ARG A 70 -24.97 22.87 9.43
C ARG A 70 -23.84 22.41 8.51
N PHE A 71 -24.08 21.37 7.74
CA PHE A 71 -23.08 20.78 6.86
C PHE A 71 -23.69 20.49 5.49
N GLY A 72 -22.98 20.83 4.43
CA GLY A 72 -23.14 20.17 3.15
C GLY A 72 -22.56 18.77 3.24
N TYR A 73 -23.09 17.83 2.48
CA TYR A 73 -22.49 16.51 2.38
C TYR A 73 -22.51 16.01 0.94
N GLU A 74 -21.56 15.13 0.65
CA GLU A 74 -21.45 14.44 -0.61
C GLU A 74 -21.08 12.98 -0.34
N ILE A 75 -21.76 12.04 -1.01
CA ILE A 75 -21.46 10.61 -0.98
C ILE A 75 -20.96 10.21 -2.36
N ARG A 76 -19.73 9.70 -2.41
CA ARG A 76 -19.09 9.17 -3.61
C ARG A 76 -19.07 7.65 -3.61
N GLU A 77 -19.36 7.06 -4.76
CA GLU A 77 -19.07 5.67 -5.09
C GLU A 77 -17.61 5.55 -5.56
N ASN A 78 -16.86 4.62 -4.98
CA ASN A 78 -15.47 4.28 -5.32
C ASN A 78 -14.53 5.50 -5.39
N ASN A 79 -14.78 6.50 -4.53
CA ASN A 79 -14.11 7.81 -4.50
C ASN A 79 -14.16 8.60 -5.82
N SER A 80 -15.01 8.19 -6.77
CA SER A 80 -15.08 8.77 -8.11
C SER A 80 -16.38 9.53 -8.31
N THR A 81 -17.51 8.82 -8.39
CA THR A 81 -18.79 9.38 -8.82
C THR A 81 -19.62 9.81 -7.62
N VAL A 82 -20.12 11.05 -7.63
CA VAL A 82 -21.09 11.53 -6.63
C VAL A 82 -22.44 10.86 -6.90
N ILE A 83 -22.96 10.13 -5.92
CA ILE A 83 -24.25 9.43 -6.02
C ILE A 83 -25.35 10.05 -5.15
N ALA A 84 -24.97 10.85 -4.15
CA ALA A 84 -25.89 11.62 -3.34
C ALA A 84 -25.18 12.85 -2.78
N SER A 85 -25.91 13.94 -2.63
CA SER A 85 -25.43 15.15 -1.96
C SER A 85 -26.60 15.88 -1.33
N GLY A 86 -26.32 16.77 -0.38
CA GLY A 86 -27.35 17.53 0.30
C GLY A 86 -26.82 18.42 1.39
N THR A 87 -27.71 18.83 2.27
CA THR A 87 -27.38 19.60 3.46
C THR A 87 -28.07 18.97 4.66
N ILE A 88 -27.40 18.93 5.80
CA ILE A 88 -27.94 18.49 7.07
C ILE A 88 -27.83 19.61 8.11
N ASP A 89 -28.91 19.84 8.84
CA ASP A 89 -28.97 20.74 9.99
C ASP A 89 -28.97 19.91 11.27
N LEU A 90 -27.94 20.08 12.09
CA LEU A 90 -27.67 19.36 13.33
C LEU A 90 -27.91 20.25 14.55
N LYS A 91 -28.73 21.31 14.48
CA LYS A 91 -29.09 22.15 15.65
C LYS A 91 -29.59 21.36 16.87
N GLY A 92 -30.19 20.19 16.66
CA GLY A 92 -30.61 19.26 17.71
C GLY A 92 -29.49 18.39 18.29
N GLY A 93 -28.25 18.55 17.84
CA GLY A 93 -27.06 17.78 18.25
C GLY A 93 -26.92 16.41 17.59
N VAL A 94 -27.91 15.97 16.80
CA VAL A 94 -27.93 14.66 16.15
C VAL A 94 -28.62 14.73 14.79
N GLY A 95 -28.15 13.89 13.85
CA GLY A 95 -28.78 13.71 12.55
C GLY A 95 -28.35 12.39 11.91
N THR A 96 -28.89 12.08 10.74
CA THR A 96 -28.60 10.84 10.03
C THR A 96 -28.44 11.13 8.55
N ILE A 97 -27.39 10.57 7.96
CA ILE A 97 -27.17 10.55 6.51
C ILE A 97 -27.16 9.10 6.08
N GLU A 98 -27.96 8.77 5.08
CA GLU A 98 -28.10 7.41 4.56
C GLU A 98 -28.18 7.39 3.03
N THR A 99 -27.85 6.23 2.46
CA THR A 99 -27.92 5.93 1.03
C THR A 99 -28.15 4.43 0.83
N ARG A 100 -28.20 4.00 -0.43
CA ARG A 100 -28.20 2.60 -0.84
C ARG A 100 -27.34 2.44 -2.08
N LEU A 101 -26.71 1.28 -2.22
CA LEU A 101 -26.04 0.88 -3.46
C LEU A 101 -26.59 -0.47 -3.91
N ASP A 102 -27.05 -0.54 -5.15
CA ASP A 102 -27.67 -1.72 -5.77
C ASP A 102 -26.65 -2.67 -6.40
N ARG A 103 -25.36 -2.42 -6.17
CA ARG A 103 -24.23 -3.21 -6.67
C ARG A 103 -23.06 -3.17 -5.68
N PRO A 104 -22.06 -4.05 -5.83
CA PRO A 104 -20.84 -3.99 -5.03
C PRO A 104 -20.08 -2.67 -5.23
N GLY A 105 -19.59 -2.07 -4.16
CA GLY A 105 -18.89 -0.78 -4.23
C GLY A 105 -18.41 -0.28 -2.88
N MET A 106 -17.52 0.71 -2.91
CA MET A 106 -17.16 1.51 -1.73
C MET A 106 -17.95 2.81 -1.75
N LEU A 107 -18.36 3.27 -0.58
CA LEU A 107 -19.01 4.56 -0.37
C LEU A 107 -18.13 5.41 0.53
N ARG A 108 -17.89 6.66 0.15
CA ARG A 108 -17.22 7.66 0.98
C ARG A 108 -18.10 8.89 1.08
N MET A 109 -18.47 9.27 2.30
CA MET A 109 -19.21 10.48 2.60
C MET A 109 -18.25 11.54 3.14
N GLN A 110 -18.31 12.76 2.59
CA GLN A 110 -17.56 13.92 3.04
C GLN A 110 -18.54 15.00 3.51
N LEU A 111 -18.31 15.54 4.71
CA LEU A 111 -18.97 16.77 5.16
C LEU A 111 -18.16 18.00 4.76
N THR A 112 -18.89 19.05 4.42
CA THR A 112 -18.39 20.42 4.22
C THR A 112 -19.12 21.32 5.21
N PRO A 113 -18.44 21.89 6.22
CA PRO A 113 -19.09 22.77 7.18
C PRO A 113 -19.63 24.02 6.49
N LEU A 114 -20.89 24.34 6.78
CA LEU A 114 -21.53 25.56 6.31
C LEU A 114 -21.50 26.56 7.47
N THR A 115 -20.84 27.70 7.26
CA THR A 115 -20.86 28.82 8.20
C THR A 115 -22.08 29.69 7.89
N ASP A 116 -22.63 30.35 8.91
CA ASP A 116 -23.60 31.44 8.72
C ASP A 116 -22.89 32.76 8.31
N GLY A 117 -21.59 32.72 8.00
CA GLY A 117 -20.75 33.84 7.57
C GLY A 117 -20.51 33.85 6.05
N PRO A 118 -19.86 34.90 5.50
CA PRO A 118 -19.83 35.15 4.06
C PRO A 118 -18.97 34.18 3.23
N GLU A 119 -18.12 33.37 3.85
CA GLU A 119 -17.20 32.45 3.15
C GLU A 119 -17.38 31.01 3.68
N PRO A 120 -17.76 30.05 2.82
CA PRO A 120 -17.75 28.62 3.14
C PRO A 120 -16.35 28.16 3.57
N ILE A 121 -16.26 27.15 4.46
CA ILE A 121 -14.97 26.53 4.75
C ILE A 121 -14.56 25.71 3.52
N ASP A 122 -13.49 26.14 2.87
CA ASP A 122 -12.85 25.38 1.80
C ASP A 122 -12.11 24.18 2.41
N ILE A 123 -12.76 23.01 2.37
CA ILE A 123 -12.18 21.75 2.87
C ILE A 123 -10.87 21.38 2.16
N ALA A 124 -10.58 21.94 0.98
CA ALA A 124 -9.30 21.73 0.29
C ALA A 124 -8.12 22.38 1.03
N GLN A 125 -8.38 23.33 1.94
CA GLN A 125 -7.35 23.99 2.74
C GLN A 125 -7.03 23.24 4.04
N LEU A 126 -7.88 22.28 4.44
CA LEU A 126 -7.68 21.43 5.60
C LEU A 126 -6.56 20.42 5.35
N THR A 127 -5.82 20.09 6.42
CA THR A 127 -4.89 18.95 6.40
C THR A 127 -5.66 17.64 6.13
N PRO A 128 -5.02 16.59 5.59
CA PRO A 128 -5.68 15.29 5.41
C PRO A 128 -6.35 14.79 6.70
N GLN A 129 -5.67 14.88 7.85
CA GLN A 129 -6.21 14.48 9.15
C GLN A 129 -7.45 15.27 9.57
N GLU A 130 -7.53 16.55 9.20
CA GLU A 130 -8.72 17.37 9.46
C GLU A 130 -9.88 17.03 8.52
N ARG A 131 -9.59 16.67 7.26
CA ARG A 131 -10.61 16.21 6.31
C ARG A 131 -11.21 14.86 6.72
N ASP A 132 -10.40 13.95 7.25
CA ASP A 132 -10.87 12.64 7.73
C ASP A 132 -11.82 12.76 8.91
N ARG A 133 -11.64 13.78 9.77
CA ARG A 133 -12.60 14.08 10.86
C ARG A 133 -13.98 14.51 10.35
N LEU A 134 -14.09 14.78 9.06
CA LEU A 134 -15.33 15.13 8.37
C LEU A 134 -15.76 14.04 7.37
N ALA A 135 -15.11 12.88 7.37
CA ALA A 135 -15.37 11.82 6.41
C ALA A 135 -15.69 10.49 7.10
N VAL A 136 -16.50 9.69 6.42
CA VAL A 136 -16.77 8.29 6.77
C VAL A 136 -16.90 7.46 5.51
N ALA A 137 -16.69 6.17 5.62
CA ALA A 137 -16.82 5.26 4.50
C ALA A 137 -17.46 3.92 4.90
N ALA A 138 -17.97 3.22 3.89
CA ALA A 138 -18.62 1.93 4.01
C ALA A 138 -18.35 1.10 2.75
N ALA A 139 -18.48 -0.22 2.89
CA ALA A 139 -18.37 -1.18 1.80
C ALA A 139 -19.71 -1.88 1.58
N VAL A 140 -20.12 -2.03 0.32
CA VAL A 140 -21.30 -2.79 -0.08
C VAL A 140 -20.83 -4.03 -0.82
N ALA A 141 -21.11 -5.21 -0.28
CA ALA A 141 -20.69 -6.52 -0.79
C ALA A 141 -19.24 -6.55 -1.34
N PRO A 142 -18.23 -6.13 -0.56
CA PRO A 142 -16.88 -5.85 -1.07
C PRO A 142 -16.20 -7.04 -1.77
N LEU A 143 -16.44 -8.27 -1.33
CA LEU A 143 -15.88 -9.46 -1.99
C LEU A 143 -16.58 -9.88 -3.29
N SER A 144 -17.62 -9.14 -3.70
CA SER A 144 -18.26 -9.29 -5.00
C SER A 144 -17.75 -8.29 -6.04
N LEU A 145 -16.83 -7.38 -5.65
CA LEU A 145 -16.16 -6.46 -6.57
C LEU A 145 -15.42 -7.19 -7.70
N LYS A 146 -15.37 -6.55 -8.87
CA LYS A 146 -14.78 -7.11 -10.09
C LYS A 146 -13.63 -6.24 -10.59
N PRO A 147 -12.64 -6.83 -11.28
CA PRO A 147 -11.59 -6.06 -11.94
C PRO A 147 -12.18 -5.00 -12.87
N ALA A 148 -11.59 -3.80 -12.91
CA ALA A 148 -12.02 -2.71 -13.78
C ALA A 148 -11.70 -2.95 -15.26
N ALA A 149 -10.61 -3.67 -15.54
CA ALA A 149 -10.15 -3.99 -16.89
C ALA A 149 -9.88 -5.49 -17.03
N ALA A 150 -9.94 -5.98 -18.26
CA ALA A 150 -9.58 -7.37 -18.56
C ALA A 150 -8.09 -7.60 -18.29
N ARG A 151 -7.77 -8.75 -17.68
CA ARG A 151 -6.39 -9.21 -17.51
C ARG A 151 -5.75 -9.43 -18.89
N PRO A 152 -4.49 -9.00 -19.12
CA PRO A 152 -3.81 -9.22 -20.40
C PRO A 152 -3.79 -10.72 -20.76
N ALA A 153 -4.09 -11.03 -22.01
CA ALA A 153 -4.25 -12.43 -22.46
C ALA A 153 -2.96 -13.26 -22.32
N ASP A 154 -1.79 -12.63 -22.44
CA ASP A 154 -0.47 -13.24 -22.28
C ASP A 154 0.17 -12.94 -20.92
N PHE A 155 -0.58 -12.46 -19.92
CA PHE A 155 -0.05 -12.14 -18.58
C PHE A 155 0.70 -13.32 -17.96
N ASP A 156 0.08 -14.51 -17.94
CA ASP A 156 0.68 -15.71 -17.36
C ASP A 156 1.92 -16.15 -18.14
N ALA A 157 1.88 -16.11 -19.47
CA ALA A 157 2.99 -16.47 -20.33
C ALA A 157 4.19 -15.50 -20.14
N PHE A 158 3.91 -14.21 -20.04
CA PHE A 158 4.91 -13.18 -19.77
C PHE A 158 5.65 -13.44 -18.45
N TRP A 159 4.91 -13.56 -17.34
CA TRP A 159 5.52 -13.76 -16.02
C TRP A 159 6.21 -15.12 -15.91
N ALA A 160 5.63 -16.19 -16.46
CA ALA A 160 6.29 -17.50 -16.51
C ALA A 160 7.62 -17.44 -17.27
N GLY A 161 7.68 -16.69 -18.38
CA GLY A 161 8.91 -16.44 -19.13
C GLY A 161 9.96 -15.70 -18.31
N LYS A 162 9.56 -14.66 -17.57
CA LYS A 162 10.46 -13.91 -16.68
C LYS A 162 10.98 -14.75 -15.52
N LEU A 163 10.14 -15.55 -14.89
CA LEU A 163 10.55 -16.49 -13.84
C LEU A 163 11.46 -17.61 -14.38
N ALA A 164 11.28 -18.05 -15.63
CA ALA A 164 12.18 -19.01 -16.27
C ALA A 164 13.56 -18.39 -16.57
N GLN A 165 13.62 -17.10 -16.92
CA GLN A 165 14.88 -16.37 -17.06
C GLN A 165 15.57 -16.18 -15.70
N LEU A 166 14.81 -15.77 -14.67
CA LEU A 166 15.31 -15.62 -13.32
C LEU A 166 15.97 -16.91 -12.81
N ARG A 167 15.33 -18.07 -13.00
CA ARG A 167 15.86 -19.38 -12.55
C ARG A 167 17.22 -19.76 -13.17
N LYS A 168 17.60 -19.16 -14.31
CA LYS A 168 18.91 -19.40 -14.94
C LYS A 168 20.03 -18.58 -14.32
N VAL A 169 19.70 -17.52 -13.58
CA VAL A 169 20.66 -16.68 -12.87
C VAL A 169 21.01 -17.37 -11.55
N PRO A 170 22.28 -17.71 -11.27
CA PRO A 170 22.67 -18.26 -9.96
C PRO A 170 22.35 -17.26 -8.83
N ILE A 171 22.11 -17.74 -7.60
CA ILE A 171 21.75 -16.84 -6.48
C ILE A 171 22.96 -16.06 -5.96
N ASN A 172 24.15 -16.68 -5.94
CA ASN A 172 25.41 -16.10 -5.47
C ASN A 172 25.27 -15.26 -4.18
N PRO A 173 24.81 -15.87 -3.07
CA PRO A 173 24.53 -15.11 -1.86
C PRO A 173 25.80 -14.57 -1.20
N VAL A 174 25.85 -13.26 -1.00
CA VAL A 174 26.88 -12.58 -0.20
C VAL A 174 26.24 -12.06 1.08
N LEU A 175 26.81 -12.43 2.23
CA LEU A 175 26.33 -12.05 3.55
C LEU A 175 27.47 -11.44 4.33
N GLU A 176 27.29 -10.19 4.76
CA GLU A 176 28.28 -9.49 5.57
C GLU A 176 27.69 -9.27 6.97
N PRO A 177 28.35 -9.75 8.04
CA PRO A 177 27.92 -9.50 9.41
C PRO A 177 27.73 -8.00 9.65
N THR A 178 26.58 -7.62 10.20
CA THR A 178 26.24 -6.24 10.53
C THR A 178 25.94 -6.16 12.02
N ALA A 179 26.38 -5.07 12.66
CA ALA A 179 26.13 -4.86 14.08
C ALA A 179 24.62 -4.74 14.37
N THR A 180 24.19 -5.32 15.49
CA THR A 180 22.83 -5.16 16.03
C THR A 180 22.91 -4.96 17.54
N THR A 181 21.96 -4.19 18.07
CA THR A 181 21.75 -4.00 19.51
C THR A 181 20.77 -5.03 20.09
N GLU A 182 20.11 -5.82 19.24
CA GLU A 182 19.14 -6.83 19.66
C GLU A 182 19.84 -8.06 20.23
N SER A 183 19.51 -8.42 21.47
CA SER A 183 20.20 -9.51 22.16
C SER A 183 19.76 -10.87 21.63
N GLY A 184 20.70 -11.79 21.43
CA GLY A 184 20.40 -13.13 20.92
C GLY A 184 20.07 -13.19 19.43
N VAL A 185 20.38 -12.13 18.67
CA VAL A 185 20.14 -12.04 17.22
C VAL A 185 21.45 -11.83 16.47
N GLU A 186 21.58 -12.52 15.33
CA GLU A 186 22.59 -12.24 14.30
C GLU A 186 21.94 -11.45 13.17
N LEU A 187 22.64 -10.43 12.66
CA LEU A 187 22.20 -9.61 11.54
C LEU A 187 23.26 -9.64 10.43
N SER A 188 22.83 -9.72 9.18
CA SER A 188 23.71 -9.57 8.01
C SER A 188 23.07 -8.67 6.97
N THR A 189 23.90 -7.86 6.29
CA THR A 189 23.51 -7.30 4.99
C THR A 189 23.56 -8.43 3.97
N VAL A 190 22.65 -8.40 3.00
CA VAL A 190 22.52 -9.42 1.97
C VAL A 190 22.65 -8.79 0.59
N THR A 191 23.38 -9.46 -0.29
CA THR A 191 23.35 -9.24 -1.74
C THR A 191 23.13 -10.57 -2.44
N LEU A 192 22.12 -10.64 -3.30
CA LEU A 192 21.85 -11.80 -4.16
C LEU A 192 21.78 -11.34 -5.60
N ASP A 193 22.36 -12.09 -6.52
CA ASP A 193 22.14 -11.84 -7.95
C ASP A 193 20.65 -12.06 -8.27
N SER A 194 20.07 -11.22 -9.12
CA SER A 194 18.74 -11.35 -9.70
C SER A 194 18.79 -11.09 -11.20
N LEU A 195 17.65 -11.16 -11.90
CA LEU A 195 17.61 -10.85 -13.32
C LEU A 195 17.83 -9.35 -13.53
N GLY A 196 19.02 -8.97 -14.01
CA GLY A 196 19.37 -7.59 -14.36
C GLY A 196 19.42 -6.61 -13.18
N SER A 197 19.50 -7.11 -11.94
CA SER A 197 19.59 -6.33 -10.69
C SER A 197 20.05 -7.24 -9.54
N HIS A 198 20.18 -6.73 -8.33
CA HIS A 198 20.44 -7.52 -7.12
C HIS A 198 19.31 -7.39 -6.10
N VAL A 199 19.05 -8.47 -5.37
CA VAL A 199 18.29 -8.38 -4.12
C VAL A 199 19.23 -7.84 -3.05
N ARG A 200 18.77 -6.83 -2.31
CA ARG A 200 19.51 -6.22 -1.21
C ARG A 200 18.63 -6.17 0.03
N GLY A 201 19.23 -6.21 1.22
CA GLY A 201 18.45 -6.10 2.45
C GLY A 201 19.19 -6.54 3.70
N TYR A 202 18.42 -6.73 4.77
CA TYR A 202 18.88 -7.26 6.06
C TYR A 202 18.28 -8.64 6.31
N LEU A 203 19.13 -9.62 6.63
CA LEU A 203 18.70 -10.92 7.11
C LEU A 203 19.06 -11.06 8.59
N ALA A 204 18.06 -11.29 9.42
CA ALA A 204 18.20 -11.51 10.85
C ALA A 204 17.76 -12.93 11.23
N LYS A 205 18.45 -13.52 12.20
CA LYS A 205 18.08 -14.83 12.77
C LYS A 205 18.49 -14.95 14.24
N PRO A 206 17.88 -15.86 15.02
CA PRO A 206 18.37 -16.18 16.36
C PRO A 206 19.81 -16.71 16.34
N THR A 207 20.62 -16.33 17.34
CA THR A 207 21.99 -16.89 17.54
C THR A 207 21.96 -18.37 17.91
N LYS A 208 20.87 -18.84 18.50
CA LYS A 208 20.69 -20.25 18.84
C LYS A 208 20.69 -21.08 17.55
N PRO A 209 21.46 -22.17 17.46
CA PRO A 209 21.36 -23.09 16.33
C PRO A 209 19.95 -23.68 16.21
N GLY A 210 19.40 -23.69 15.00
CA GLY A 210 18.05 -24.19 14.75
C GLY A 210 17.59 -23.97 13.33
N ARG A 211 16.38 -24.48 13.06
CA ARG A 211 15.63 -24.17 11.85
C ARG A 211 14.40 -23.36 12.23
N TYR A 212 14.15 -22.29 11.50
CA TYR A 212 13.16 -21.29 11.86
C TYR A 212 12.12 -21.12 10.75
N PRO A 213 10.86 -20.84 11.10
CA PRO A 213 9.91 -20.31 10.13
C PRO A 213 10.43 -18.95 9.64
N ALA A 214 10.14 -18.61 8.39
CA ALA A 214 10.68 -17.40 7.77
C ALA A 214 9.64 -16.29 7.57
N LEU A 215 10.09 -15.05 7.71
CA LEU A 215 9.38 -13.85 7.28
C LEU A 215 10.15 -13.18 6.14
N VAL A 216 9.46 -12.83 5.06
CA VAL A 216 9.98 -11.91 4.04
C VAL A 216 9.17 -10.63 4.13
N ILE A 217 9.85 -9.53 4.45
CA ILE A 217 9.25 -8.24 4.78
C ILE A 217 9.67 -7.25 3.70
N PHE A 218 8.69 -6.67 3.01
CA PHE A 218 8.93 -5.77 1.89
C PHE A 218 8.74 -4.30 2.28
N GLN A 219 9.63 -3.46 1.77
CA GLN A 219 9.69 -2.02 2.00
C GLN A 219 8.44 -1.28 1.45
N TYR A 220 7.93 -0.29 2.18
CA TYR A 220 6.84 0.58 1.68
C TYR A 220 7.37 1.66 0.72
N ALA A 221 6.48 2.35 0.00
CA ALA A 221 6.85 3.30 -1.05
C ALA A 221 7.76 4.44 -0.55
N GLY A 222 8.81 4.71 -1.31
CA GLY A 222 9.77 5.78 -1.03
C GLY A 222 11.20 5.31 -1.26
N VAL A 223 12.15 6.23 -1.18
CA VAL A 223 13.58 5.94 -1.26
C VAL A 223 14.21 6.34 0.06
N TYR A 224 14.51 5.35 0.91
CA TYR A 224 15.02 5.54 2.26
C TYR A 224 15.78 4.29 2.73
N PRO A 225 16.70 4.42 3.72
CA PRO A 225 17.39 3.27 4.28
C PRO A 225 16.43 2.34 4.99
N LEU A 226 16.66 1.04 4.90
CA LEU A 226 15.92 0.06 5.69
C LEU A 226 16.23 0.23 7.18
N VAL A 227 15.22 -0.05 8.01
CA VAL A 227 15.33 -0.07 9.46
C VAL A 227 15.71 -1.50 9.91
N PRO A 228 16.90 -1.74 10.49
CA PRO A 228 17.32 -3.06 10.94
C PRO A 228 16.33 -3.74 11.89
N GLU A 229 15.73 -2.94 12.78
CA GLU A 229 14.78 -3.37 13.82
C GLU A 229 13.55 -4.10 13.25
N THR A 230 13.16 -3.79 12.01
CA THR A 230 12.09 -4.49 11.28
C THR A 230 12.38 -5.99 11.18
N SER A 231 13.64 -6.38 11.02
CA SER A 231 14.07 -7.79 10.95
C SER A 231 14.55 -8.33 12.29
N THR A 232 15.30 -7.55 13.07
CA THR A 232 15.90 -8.06 14.33
C THR A 232 14.85 -8.34 15.39
N ALA A 233 13.81 -7.51 15.50
CA ALA A 233 12.70 -7.76 16.43
C ALA A 233 11.99 -9.09 16.11
N ARG A 234 11.84 -9.41 14.82
CA ARG A 234 11.25 -10.69 14.40
C ARG A 234 12.18 -11.87 14.65
N ALA A 235 13.48 -11.68 14.47
CA ALA A 235 14.45 -12.69 14.84
C ALA A 235 14.43 -12.98 16.35
N ALA A 236 14.32 -11.97 17.20
CA ALA A 236 14.16 -12.16 18.65
C ALA A 236 12.89 -12.96 19.01
N GLU A 237 11.83 -12.85 18.20
CA GLU A 237 10.59 -13.65 18.31
C GLU A 237 10.69 -15.08 17.76
N GLY A 238 11.85 -15.49 17.23
CA GLY A 238 12.11 -16.84 16.72
C GLY A 238 11.91 -17.03 15.21
N TRP A 239 11.99 -15.97 14.42
CA TRP A 239 11.88 -16.02 12.95
C TRP A 239 13.23 -15.90 12.24
N LEU A 240 13.34 -16.53 11.06
CA LEU A 240 14.33 -16.14 10.05
C LEU A 240 13.73 -14.96 9.25
N ALA A 241 14.17 -13.73 9.52
CA ALA A 241 13.52 -12.53 9.00
C ALA A 241 14.37 -11.83 7.94
N PHE A 242 13.86 -11.71 6.71
CA PHE A 242 14.50 -11.00 5.61
C PHE A 242 13.74 -9.71 5.30
N ASN A 243 14.33 -8.56 5.62
CA ASN A 243 13.83 -7.24 5.25
C ASN A 243 14.48 -6.82 3.92
N VAL A 244 13.67 -6.73 2.86
CA VAL A 244 14.14 -6.61 1.47
C VAL A 244 13.97 -5.16 0.98
N ASP A 245 15.03 -4.61 0.41
CA ASP A 245 15.03 -3.30 -0.26
C ASP A 245 14.36 -3.40 -1.63
N SER A 246 13.50 -2.44 -1.95
CA SER A 246 12.74 -2.45 -3.20
C SER A 246 13.57 -1.99 -4.40
N HIS A 247 14.73 -1.38 -4.22
CA HIS A 247 15.40 -0.53 -5.22
C HIS A 247 16.73 -1.05 -5.75
N ASP A 248 17.21 -2.22 -5.28
CA ASP A 248 18.58 -2.69 -5.56
C ASP A 248 19.65 -1.73 -4.97
N MET A 249 19.44 -1.33 -3.72
CA MET A 249 20.37 -0.47 -2.97
C MET A 249 20.91 -1.18 -1.73
N ALA A 250 22.10 -0.80 -1.27
CA ALA A 250 22.52 -1.25 0.05
C ALA A 250 21.49 -0.79 1.10
N PRO A 251 21.21 -1.58 2.14
CA PRO A 251 20.10 -1.29 3.05
C PRO A 251 20.30 -0.01 3.88
N THR A 252 21.50 0.58 3.87
CA THR A 252 21.83 1.87 4.50
C THR A 252 21.67 3.08 3.57
N GLU A 253 21.34 2.86 2.29
CA GLU A 253 21.32 3.91 1.25
C GLU A 253 19.91 4.43 0.96
N ALA A 254 19.86 5.57 0.25
CA ALA A 254 18.64 6.21 -0.21
C ALA A 254 18.88 6.99 -1.51
N THR A 255 19.51 6.33 -2.49
CA THR A 255 20.07 6.97 -3.69
C THR A 255 19.24 6.78 -4.96
N ALA A 256 18.26 5.87 -4.96
CA ALA A 256 17.40 5.64 -6.13
C ALA A 256 16.60 6.90 -6.53
N PRO A 257 16.25 7.05 -7.83
CA PRO A 257 15.42 8.16 -8.29
C PRO A 257 14.08 8.19 -7.54
N ARG A 258 13.66 9.36 -7.05
CA ARG A 258 12.42 9.50 -6.27
C ARG A 258 11.15 9.24 -7.11
N ASP A 259 11.26 9.36 -8.43
CA ASP A 259 10.21 9.10 -9.40
C ASP A 259 10.32 7.69 -10.03
N TYR A 260 10.99 6.75 -9.35
CA TYR A 260 11.23 5.37 -9.80
C TYR A 260 9.99 4.68 -10.40
N ALA A 261 8.80 4.95 -9.87
CA ALA A 261 7.54 4.37 -10.33
C ALA A 261 7.19 4.71 -11.80
N ARG A 262 7.79 5.78 -12.36
CA ARG A 262 7.59 6.19 -13.76
C ARG A 262 8.64 5.63 -14.71
N ILE A 263 9.71 5.04 -14.20
CA ILE A 263 10.78 4.46 -15.03
C ILE A 263 10.19 3.33 -15.87
N GLY A 264 10.30 3.45 -17.19
CA GLY A 264 9.82 2.46 -18.16
C GLY A 264 8.30 2.26 -18.17
N ALA A 265 7.51 3.24 -17.73
CA ALA A 265 6.06 3.07 -17.54
C ALA A 265 5.27 2.73 -18.81
N GLU A 266 5.85 2.93 -20.01
CA GLU A 266 5.22 2.62 -21.30
C GLU A 266 5.46 1.18 -21.78
N SER A 267 6.28 0.39 -21.07
CA SER A 267 6.58 -0.99 -21.46
C SER A 267 6.72 -1.93 -20.27
N ARG A 268 6.02 -3.08 -20.35
CA ARG A 268 6.17 -4.18 -19.39
C ARG A 268 7.60 -4.73 -19.29
N GLU A 269 8.42 -4.51 -20.31
CA GLU A 269 9.80 -5.01 -20.37
C GLU A 269 10.80 -4.09 -19.67
N THR A 270 10.48 -2.81 -19.50
CA THR A 270 11.40 -1.80 -18.95
C THR A 270 10.87 -1.13 -17.68
N SER A 271 9.63 -1.41 -17.29
CA SER A 271 9.05 -0.88 -16.06
C SER A 271 9.87 -1.26 -14.83
N TYR A 272 10.07 -0.29 -13.93
CA TYR A 272 10.70 -0.51 -12.62
C TYR A 272 10.11 -1.71 -11.86
N PHE A 273 8.79 -1.86 -11.89
CA PHE A 273 8.07 -2.89 -11.14
C PHE A 273 8.42 -4.32 -11.60
N LEU A 274 8.90 -4.51 -12.84
CA LEU A 274 9.36 -5.81 -13.32
C LEU A 274 10.52 -6.33 -12.47
N ASN A 275 11.57 -5.53 -12.34
CA ASN A 275 12.77 -5.96 -11.62
C ASN A 275 12.50 -6.05 -10.11
N MET A 276 11.64 -5.19 -9.56
CA MET A 276 11.22 -5.28 -8.16
C MET A 276 10.56 -6.64 -7.87
N TYR A 277 9.53 -7.03 -8.63
CA TYR A 277 8.85 -8.31 -8.39
C TYR A 277 9.75 -9.55 -8.64
N LEU A 278 10.72 -9.45 -9.55
CA LEU A 278 11.72 -10.51 -9.75
C LEU A 278 12.70 -10.59 -8.59
N ARG A 279 13.11 -9.46 -8.00
CA ARG A 279 13.90 -9.44 -6.75
C ARG A 279 13.12 -10.05 -5.59
N ASP A 280 11.84 -9.75 -5.47
CA ASP A 280 11.01 -10.30 -4.40
C ASP A 280 10.90 -11.84 -4.50
N THR A 281 10.72 -12.35 -5.72
CA THR A 281 10.74 -13.79 -5.98
C THR A 281 12.12 -14.40 -5.69
N ARG A 282 13.21 -13.72 -6.05
CA ARG A 282 14.58 -14.17 -5.74
C ARG A 282 14.84 -14.20 -4.22
N ALA A 283 14.29 -13.28 -3.45
CA ALA A 283 14.37 -13.31 -1.99
C ALA A 283 13.72 -14.58 -1.42
N LEU A 284 12.57 -14.98 -1.97
CA LEU A 284 11.89 -16.23 -1.61
C LEU A 284 12.73 -17.46 -1.97
N ASP A 285 13.29 -17.53 -3.18
CA ASP A 285 14.18 -18.62 -3.60
C ASP A 285 15.38 -18.78 -2.65
N TYR A 286 15.95 -17.65 -2.22
CA TYR A 286 17.07 -17.67 -1.31
C TYR A 286 16.71 -18.23 0.06
N ILE A 287 15.61 -17.77 0.67
CA ILE A 287 15.11 -18.31 1.95
C ILE A 287 14.90 -19.82 1.85
N ARG A 288 14.32 -20.30 0.75
CA ARG A 288 14.08 -21.73 0.52
C ARG A 288 15.35 -22.57 0.39
N SER A 289 16.46 -21.97 -0.02
CA SER A 289 17.77 -22.64 -0.10
C SER A 289 18.49 -22.73 1.24
N ARG A 290 18.05 -21.99 2.27
CA ARG A 290 18.79 -21.86 3.51
C ARG A 290 18.65 -23.09 4.42
N PRO A 291 19.74 -23.57 5.04
CA PRO A 291 19.70 -24.74 5.94
C PRO A 291 19.07 -24.44 7.31
N ASP A 292 18.98 -23.17 7.68
CA ASP A 292 18.35 -22.66 8.91
C ASP A 292 16.89 -22.22 8.71
N TRP A 293 16.30 -22.47 7.53
CA TRP A 293 14.85 -22.44 7.32
C TRP A 293 14.22 -23.80 7.70
N ASP A 294 12.99 -23.78 8.21
CA ASP A 294 12.24 -24.97 8.65
C ASP A 294 11.76 -25.90 7.51
N GLY A 295 11.92 -25.48 6.26
CA GLY A 295 11.56 -26.24 5.08
C GLY A 295 10.08 -26.14 4.67
N LYS A 296 9.26 -25.37 5.39
CA LYS A 296 7.80 -25.35 5.15
C LYS A 296 7.08 -24.02 5.41
N THR A 297 7.61 -23.14 6.27
CA THR A 297 6.91 -21.94 6.73
C THR A 297 7.54 -20.69 6.17
N ILE A 298 6.84 -19.96 5.30
CA ILE A 298 7.23 -18.64 4.81
C ILE A 298 6.02 -17.71 4.83
N VAL A 299 6.14 -16.59 5.53
CA VAL A 299 5.11 -15.54 5.58
C VAL A 299 5.61 -14.30 4.85
N LEU A 300 4.80 -13.80 3.92
CA LEU A 300 5.07 -12.52 3.27
C LEU A 300 4.40 -11.40 4.05
N MET A 301 5.12 -10.29 4.27
CA MET A 301 4.63 -9.14 4.99
C MET A 301 4.93 -7.83 4.29
N GLY A 302 4.02 -6.87 4.39
CA GLY A 302 4.31 -5.50 3.98
C GLY A 302 3.13 -4.55 4.13
N THR A 303 3.45 -3.26 4.14
CA THR A 303 2.46 -2.16 4.20
C THR A 303 2.54 -1.35 2.92
N SER A 304 1.40 -0.87 2.38
CA SER A 304 1.39 -0.05 1.15
C SER A 304 2.08 -0.77 -0.01
N MET A 305 3.15 -0.22 -0.59
CA MET A 305 3.96 -0.89 -1.62
C MET A 305 4.59 -2.21 -1.17
N GLY A 306 4.85 -2.39 0.13
CA GLY A 306 5.25 -3.70 0.68
C GLY A 306 4.13 -4.74 0.55
N GLY A 307 2.88 -4.30 0.68
CA GLY A 307 1.70 -5.12 0.44
C GLY A 307 1.51 -5.46 -1.05
N GLN A 308 1.82 -4.50 -1.94
CA GLN A 308 1.88 -4.73 -3.40
C GLN A 308 2.89 -5.82 -3.75
N GLN A 309 4.13 -5.70 -3.26
CA GLN A 309 5.20 -6.69 -3.42
C GLN A 309 4.78 -8.06 -2.88
N SER A 310 4.14 -8.11 -1.70
CA SER A 310 3.64 -9.34 -1.10
C SER A 310 2.58 -10.04 -1.95
N LEU A 311 1.59 -9.30 -2.48
CA LEU A 311 0.54 -9.86 -3.34
C LEU A 311 1.09 -10.36 -4.67
N ALA A 312 1.95 -9.57 -5.33
CA ALA A 312 2.59 -9.97 -6.57
C ALA A 312 3.45 -11.24 -6.37
N THR A 313 4.27 -11.25 -5.32
CA THR A 313 5.14 -12.39 -4.97
C THR A 313 4.33 -13.65 -4.67
N ALA A 314 3.25 -13.54 -3.90
CA ALA A 314 2.37 -14.69 -3.62
C ALA A 314 1.69 -15.22 -4.90
N GLY A 315 1.25 -14.34 -5.79
CA GLY A 315 0.62 -14.75 -7.05
C GLY A 315 1.60 -15.37 -8.05
N LEU A 316 2.86 -14.91 -8.05
CA LEU A 316 3.94 -15.48 -8.86
C LEU A 316 4.45 -16.82 -8.32
N ASN A 317 4.29 -17.08 -7.02
CA ASN A 317 4.85 -18.22 -6.30
C ASN A 317 3.78 -18.98 -5.48
N PRO A 318 2.70 -19.47 -6.11
CA PRO A 318 1.49 -19.92 -5.42
C PRO A 318 1.69 -21.09 -4.45
N ASP A 319 2.73 -21.92 -4.66
CA ASP A 319 3.00 -23.13 -3.88
C ASP A 319 4.12 -22.96 -2.83
N HIS A 320 4.56 -21.72 -2.59
CA HIS A 320 5.77 -21.45 -1.81
C HIS A 320 5.55 -20.49 -0.63
N VAL A 321 4.31 -20.11 -0.37
CA VAL A 321 3.93 -19.15 0.67
C VAL A 321 2.92 -19.78 1.62
N THR A 322 3.17 -19.66 2.93
CA THR A 322 2.30 -20.18 3.99
C THR A 322 1.19 -19.20 4.35
N ALA A 323 1.48 -17.90 4.36
CA ALA A 323 0.51 -16.85 4.63
C ALA A 323 0.99 -15.49 4.08
N VAL A 324 0.05 -14.59 3.84
CA VAL A 324 0.32 -13.21 3.43
C VAL A 324 -0.35 -12.26 4.42
N LEU A 325 0.43 -11.42 5.10
CA LEU A 325 -0.04 -10.47 6.11
C LEU A 325 0.28 -9.05 5.63
N ILE A 326 -0.72 -8.34 5.12
CA ILE A 326 -0.54 -7.04 4.47
C ILE A 326 -1.42 -5.95 5.08
N ASN A 327 -0.90 -4.74 5.14
CA ASN A 327 -1.65 -3.57 5.61
C ASN A 327 -1.77 -2.52 4.51
N VAL A 328 -3.00 -2.01 4.30
CA VAL A 328 -3.31 -0.98 3.29
C VAL A 328 -2.54 -1.18 1.97
N PRO A 329 -2.56 -2.39 1.37
CA PRO A 329 -1.71 -2.74 0.23
C PRO A 329 -2.02 -1.86 -0.98
N SER A 330 -0.99 -1.34 -1.64
CA SER A 330 -1.13 -0.51 -2.83
C SER A 330 -1.12 -1.35 -4.14
N GLY A 331 -1.15 -0.66 -5.29
CA GLY A 331 -0.93 -1.28 -6.60
C GLY A 331 -2.11 -2.08 -7.15
N ALA A 332 -3.30 -1.97 -6.55
CA ALA A 332 -4.52 -2.61 -7.02
C ALA A 332 -5.35 -1.67 -7.89
N LEU A 333 -6.02 -2.23 -8.91
CA LEU A 333 -6.99 -1.53 -9.75
C LEU A 333 -6.36 -0.34 -10.50
N THR A 334 -5.22 -0.58 -11.15
CA THR A 334 -4.37 0.46 -11.73
C THR A 334 -5.06 1.28 -12.82
N ASN A 335 -6.01 0.67 -13.54
CA ASN A 335 -6.83 1.33 -14.54
C ASN A 335 -8.17 1.87 -13.99
N GLY A 336 -8.37 1.89 -12.67
CA GLY A 336 -9.63 2.27 -12.04
C GLY A 336 -10.22 3.58 -12.58
N ASP A 337 -9.39 4.60 -12.79
CA ASP A 337 -9.83 5.93 -13.23
C ASP A 337 -10.55 5.92 -14.59
N LEU A 338 -10.30 4.91 -15.43
CA LEU A 338 -11.00 4.71 -16.71
C LEU A 338 -12.40 4.10 -16.55
N TYR A 339 -12.72 3.56 -15.37
CA TYR A 339 -13.91 2.74 -15.10
C TYR A 339 -14.67 3.17 -13.84
N GLY A 340 -14.62 4.45 -13.48
CA GLY A 340 -15.44 5.01 -12.41
C GLY A 340 -14.98 4.62 -10.99
N ALA A 341 -13.71 4.28 -10.81
CA ALA A 341 -13.10 4.05 -9.49
C ALA A 341 -11.79 4.82 -9.38
N LYS A 342 -11.45 5.36 -8.21
CA LYS A 342 -10.11 5.97 -8.05
C LYS A 342 -9.04 4.91 -7.91
N ALA A 343 -8.02 4.98 -8.78
CA ALA A 343 -6.80 4.21 -8.64
C ALA A 343 -5.91 4.84 -7.57
N GLY A 344 -5.08 4.03 -6.92
CA GLY A 344 -4.12 4.48 -5.92
C GLY A 344 -2.70 4.54 -6.46
N TYR A 345 -1.75 4.62 -5.51
CA TYR A 345 -0.35 4.36 -5.77
C TYR A 345 -0.17 3.07 -6.61
N PRO A 346 0.67 3.08 -7.67
CA PRO A 346 1.70 4.09 -7.97
C PRO A 346 1.26 5.25 -8.88
N ASN A 347 -0.05 5.51 -9.02
CA ASN A 347 -0.59 6.62 -9.82
C ASN A 347 -0.17 6.57 -11.30
N TRP A 348 -0.39 5.42 -11.93
CA TRP A 348 -0.17 5.23 -13.36
C TRP A 348 -0.94 6.29 -14.17
N ASN A 349 -0.28 6.96 -15.13
CA ASN A 349 -0.96 7.90 -16.02
C ASN A 349 -1.72 7.15 -17.12
N VAL A 350 -2.87 6.57 -16.76
CA VAL A 350 -3.67 5.73 -17.65
C VAL A 350 -4.39 6.48 -18.77
N THR A 351 -4.27 7.82 -18.82
CA THR A 351 -4.69 8.60 -19.99
C THR A 351 -3.82 8.34 -21.22
N ASN A 352 -2.58 7.85 -21.01
CA ASN A 352 -1.73 7.31 -22.06
C ASN A 352 -2.04 5.81 -22.24
N PRO A 353 -2.54 5.36 -23.41
CA PRO A 353 -2.89 3.96 -23.63
C PRO A 353 -1.73 2.97 -23.46
N ALA A 354 -0.49 3.35 -23.78
CA ALA A 354 0.67 2.47 -23.59
C ALA A 354 0.94 2.21 -22.10
N ILE A 355 0.78 3.25 -21.27
CA ILE A 355 0.90 3.17 -19.82
C ILE A 355 -0.26 2.36 -19.23
N ALA A 356 -1.50 2.61 -19.67
CA ALA A 356 -2.67 1.85 -19.23
C ALA A 356 -2.56 0.35 -19.52
N ASN A 357 -1.98 -0.02 -20.68
CA ASN A 357 -1.73 -1.42 -21.02
C ASN A 357 -0.58 -2.02 -20.19
N THR A 358 0.48 -1.26 -19.94
CA THR A 358 1.63 -1.69 -19.15
C THR A 358 1.25 -1.89 -17.67
N ALA A 359 0.45 -0.98 -17.11
CA ALA A 359 0.02 -1.01 -15.71
C ALA A 359 -0.69 -2.32 -15.33
N LEU A 360 -1.41 -2.94 -16.28
CA LEU A 360 -2.10 -4.22 -16.05
C LEU A 360 -1.14 -5.39 -15.77
N TYR A 361 0.12 -5.32 -16.21
CA TYR A 361 1.12 -6.36 -15.87
C TYR A 361 1.60 -6.26 -14.43
N PHE A 362 1.37 -5.12 -13.77
CA PHE A 362 1.82 -4.83 -12.41
C PHE A 362 0.67 -4.62 -11.41
N ASP A 363 -0.57 -4.68 -11.88
CA ASP A 363 -1.79 -4.61 -11.06
C ASP A 363 -1.94 -5.86 -10.19
N THR A 364 -1.98 -5.69 -8.87
CA THR A 364 -2.10 -6.78 -7.89
C THR A 364 -3.39 -7.61 -8.07
N VAL A 365 -4.44 -7.03 -8.65
CA VAL A 365 -5.68 -7.74 -9.01
C VAL A 365 -5.39 -8.89 -9.99
N ASN A 366 -4.45 -8.71 -10.91
CA ASN A 366 -4.11 -9.72 -11.91
C ASN A 366 -3.24 -10.87 -11.34
N PHE A 367 -2.51 -10.62 -10.26
CA PHE A 367 -1.78 -11.66 -9.53
C PHE A 367 -2.68 -12.43 -8.56
N ALA A 368 -3.69 -11.78 -8.00
CA ALA A 368 -4.56 -12.31 -6.95
C ALA A 368 -5.20 -13.65 -7.28
N SER A 369 -5.61 -13.88 -8.53
CA SER A 369 -6.22 -15.14 -8.99
C SER A 369 -5.34 -16.40 -8.80
N ARG A 370 -4.04 -16.22 -8.58
CA ARG A 370 -3.08 -17.30 -8.35
C ARG A 370 -2.82 -17.56 -6.87
N ILE A 371 -3.20 -16.66 -5.97
CA ILE A 371 -2.84 -16.73 -4.55
C ILE A 371 -3.65 -17.82 -3.83
N GLN A 372 -2.97 -18.88 -3.40
CA GLN A 372 -3.57 -19.98 -2.62
C GLN A 372 -3.40 -19.81 -1.11
N ALA A 373 -2.32 -19.12 -0.69
CA ALA A 373 -2.02 -18.89 0.71
C ALA A 373 -3.13 -18.06 1.39
N PRO A 374 -3.45 -18.34 2.67
CA PRO A 374 -4.37 -17.51 3.44
C PRO A 374 -3.83 -16.08 3.60
N VAL A 375 -4.72 -15.09 3.43
CA VAL A 375 -4.38 -13.66 3.43
C VAL A 375 -5.08 -12.92 4.57
N LEU A 376 -4.30 -12.20 5.39
CA LEU A 376 -4.79 -11.20 6.34
C LEU A 376 -4.53 -9.82 5.73
N ALA A 377 -5.58 -8.99 5.58
CA ALA A 377 -5.46 -7.69 4.92
C ALA A 377 -6.08 -6.56 5.74
N GLY A 378 -5.28 -5.63 6.25
CA GLY A 378 -5.76 -4.37 6.81
C GLY A 378 -6.30 -3.47 5.70
N VAL A 379 -7.53 -2.97 5.86
CA VAL A 379 -8.18 -2.10 4.86
C VAL A 379 -8.68 -0.83 5.53
N GLY A 380 -7.99 0.29 5.28
CA GLY A 380 -8.43 1.63 5.67
C GLY A 380 -9.54 2.11 4.75
N PHE A 381 -10.74 2.39 5.28
CA PHE A 381 -11.87 2.75 4.44
C PHE A 381 -11.82 4.20 3.94
N LEU A 382 -11.05 5.07 4.62
CA LEU A 382 -10.81 6.44 4.20
C LEU A 382 -9.56 6.58 3.33
N ASP A 383 -8.84 5.48 3.10
CA ASP A 383 -7.56 5.49 2.40
C ASP A 383 -7.71 6.00 0.95
N GLU A 384 -7.09 7.14 0.65
CA GLU A 384 -7.04 7.71 -0.71
C GLU A 384 -5.71 7.40 -1.42
N THR A 385 -4.70 6.92 -0.69
CA THR A 385 -3.41 6.52 -1.27
C THR A 385 -3.48 5.12 -1.87
N SER A 386 -4.13 4.20 -1.18
CA SER A 386 -4.42 2.83 -1.61
C SER A 386 -5.93 2.57 -1.47
N PRO A 387 -6.75 3.07 -2.41
CA PRO A 387 -8.20 3.05 -2.26
C PRO A 387 -8.78 1.66 -1.94
N PRO A 388 -9.67 1.55 -0.95
CA PRO A 388 -10.18 0.26 -0.47
C PRO A 388 -10.94 -0.52 -1.55
N VAL A 389 -11.51 0.16 -2.56
CA VAL A 389 -12.13 -0.48 -3.72
C VAL A 389 -11.13 -1.37 -4.47
N GLY A 390 -9.89 -0.93 -4.63
CA GLY A 390 -8.83 -1.72 -5.26
C GLY A 390 -8.42 -2.89 -4.40
N ILE A 391 -8.20 -2.66 -3.11
CA ILE A 391 -7.81 -3.70 -2.14
C ILE A 391 -8.87 -4.81 -2.10
N PHE A 392 -10.15 -4.47 -1.92
CA PHE A 392 -11.22 -5.46 -1.93
C PHE A 392 -11.40 -6.14 -3.29
N THR A 393 -11.17 -5.44 -4.41
CA THR A 393 -11.18 -6.07 -5.73
C THR A 393 -10.10 -7.14 -5.85
N ALA A 394 -8.88 -6.87 -5.38
CA ALA A 394 -7.80 -7.86 -5.34
C ALA A 394 -8.19 -9.04 -4.43
N LEU A 395 -8.63 -8.77 -3.21
CA LEU A 395 -9.07 -9.81 -2.27
C LEU A 395 -10.22 -10.65 -2.83
N ALA A 396 -11.17 -10.07 -3.56
CA ALA A 396 -12.25 -10.78 -4.23
C ALA A 396 -11.74 -11.81 -5.25
N GLN A 397 -10.61 -11.54 -5.92
CA GLN A 397 -10.02 -12.47 -6.89
C GLN A 397 -9.19 -13.59 -6.25
N ILE A 398 -8.82 -13.49 -4.97
CA ILE A 398 -8.01 -14.51 -4.28
C ILE A 398 -8.85 -15.78 -4.05
N PRO A 399 -8.44 -16.95 -4.59
CA PRO A 399 -9.10 -18.23 -4.31
C PRO A 399 -8.75 -18.78 -2.91
N GLY A 400 -7.58 -18.46 -2.38
CA GLY A 400 -7.18 -18.77 -1.01
C GLY A 400 -8.10 -18.13 0.04
N ALA A 401 -8.04 -18.66 1.27
CA ALA A 401 -8.80 -18.11 2.38
C ALA A 401 -8.34 -16.66 2.69
N LYS A 402 -9.25 -15.81 3.17
CA LYS A 402 -8.99 -14.38 3.36
C LYS A 402 -9.73 -13.82 4.58
N GLU A 403 -9.04 -12.99 5.32
CA GLU A 403 -9.52 -12.23 6.49
C GLU A 403 -9.16 -10.76 6.27
N PRO A 404 -10.03 -9.97 5.62
CA PRO A 404 -10.01 -8.52 5.72
C PRO A 404 -10.15 -8.08 7.18
N VAL A 405 -9.41 -7.06 7.58
CA VAL A 405 -9.57 -6.31 8.83
C VAL A 405 -10.09 -4.92 8.46
N PRO A 406 -11.42 -4.70 8.51
CA PRO A 406 -12.01 -3.41 8.15
C PRO A 406 -11.65 -2.36 9.19
N MET A 407 -10.99 -1.28 8.77
CA MET A 407 -10.60 -0.15 9.62
C MET A 407 -11.37 1.08 9.15
N VAL A 408 -12.64 1.16 9.57
CA VAL A 408 -13.65 2.10 9.03
C VAL A 408 -13.31 3.59 9.22
N GLU A 409 -12.47 3.91 10.20
CA GLU A 409 -12.00 5.27 10.51
C GLU A 409 -10.53 5.50 10.10
N SER A 410 -9.89 4.55 9.42
CA SER A 410 -8.49 4.67 9.02
C SER A 410 -8.36 5.16 7.59
N ASP A 411 -7.51 6.17 7.39
CA ASP A 411 -6.85 6.51 6.12
C ASP A 411 -5.53 5.68 6.03
N HIS A 412 -4.65 6.01 5.09
CA HIS A 412 -3.35 5.41 4.89
C HIS A 412 -2.47 5.57 6.14
N ASN A 413 -1.55 4.63 6.34
CA ASN A 413 -0.71 4.51 7.53
C ASN A 413 0.06 5.79 7.93
N HIS A 414 0.39 6.66 6.97
CA HIS A 414 1.08 7.93 7.24
C HIS A 414 0.16 9.09 7.68
N ILE A 415 -1.16 8.94 7.52
CA ILE A 415 -2.16 9.95 7.90
C ILE A 415 -2.76 9.63 9.27
N THR A 416 -3.22 8.39 9.47
CA THR A 416 -3.85 7.93 10.71
C THR A 416 -3.24 6.64 11.28
N PRO A 417 -1.93 6.57 11.57
CA PRO A 417 -1.29 5.35 12.10
C PRO A 417 -1.97 4.80 13.37
N GLN A 418 -2.52 5.70 14.20
CA GLN A 418 -3.26 5.35 15.41
C GLN A 418 -4.57 4.59 15.16
N LYS A 419 -5.09 4.61 13.92
CA LYS A 419 -6.33 3.93 13.51
C LYS A 419 -6.09 2.54 12.92
N GLU A 420 -4.83 2.11 12.81
CA GLU A 420 -4.45 0.80 12.25
C GLU A 420 -4.26 -0.31 13.31
N GLY A 421 -4.53 0.01 14.58
CA GLY A 421 -4.22 -0.87 15.72
C GLY A 421 -4.86 -2.26 15.64
N ASP A 422 -6.03 -2.36 15.01
CA ASP A 422 -6.75 -3.63 14.84
C ASP A 422 -5.99 -4.60 13.91
N TYR A 423 -5.43 -4.09 12.80
CA TYR A 423 -4.57 -4.88 11.94
C TYR A 423 -3.32 -5.35 12.68
N TYR A 424 -2.58 -4.44 13.34
CA TYR A 424 -1.33 -4.83 14.00
C TYR A 424 -1.56 -5.83 15.15
N ARG A 425 -2.67 -5.70 15.88
CA ARG A 425 -3.07 -6.67 16.89
C ARG A 425 -3.33 -8.04 16.26
N ARG A 426 -4.16 -8.09 15.21
CA ARG A 426 -4.49 -9.35 14.54
C ARG A 426 -3.29 -9.99 13.85
N SER A 427 -2.43 -9.19 13.22
CA SER A 427 -1.18 -9.64 12.59
C SER A 427 -0.27 -10.36 13.59
N ARG A 428 -0.10 -9.82 14.81
CA ARG A 428 0.66 -10.51 15.88
C ARG A 428 0.02 -11.83 16.29
N GLU A 429 -1.30 -11.86 16.49
CA GLU A 429 -2.02 -13.10 16.81
C GLU A 429 -1.83 -14.18 15.74
N VAL A 430 -1.85 -13.80 14.46
CA VAL A 430 -1.62 -14.72 13.33
C VAL A 430 -0.18 -15.22 13.31
N LEU A 431 0.81 -14.37 13.54
CA LEU A 431 2.21 -14.80 13.63
C LEU A 431 2.43 -15.80 14.77
N ASP A 432 1.82 -15.59 15.92
CA ASP A 432 1.86 -16.52 17.04
C ASP A 432 1.13 -17.84 16.74
N GLU A 433 0.00 -17.78 16.03
CA GLU A 433 -0.72 -18.96 15.55
C GLU A 433 0.13 -19.80 14.58
N ILE A 434 0.81 -19.14 13.63
CA ILE A 434 1.68 -19.80 12.65
C ILE A 434 2.88 -20.44 13.36
N LYS A 435 3.55 -19.75 14.31
CA LYS A 435 4.65 -20.36 15.08
C LYS A 435 4.19 -21.62 15.83
N ARG A 436 2.98 -21.60 16.39
CA ARG A 436 2.44 -22.72 17.18
C ARG A 436 1.96 -23.89 16.32
N THR A 437 1.36 -23.60 15.15
CA THR A 437 0.61 -24.62 14.38
C THR A 437 1.15 -24.88 12.97
N GLY A 438 2.05 -24.04 12.48
CA GLY A 438 2.55 -24.05 11.10
C GLY A 438 1.55 -23.56 10.06
N ARG A 439 0.40 -23.01 10.47
CA ARG A 439 -0.66 -22.53 9.56
C ARG A 439 -1.38 -21.30 10.12
N PHE A 440 -2.05 -20.58 9.22
CA PHE A 440 -2.97 -19.51 9.54
C PHE A 440 -4.38 -19.92 9.11
N VAL A 441 -5.36 -19.83 10.01
CA VAL A 441 -6.77 -20.01 9.69
C VAL A 441 -7.50 -18.66 9.74
N PRO A 442 -7.84 -18.07 8.58
CA PRO A 442 -8.63 -16.84 8.49
C PRO A 442 -9.97 -16.94 9.22
N ARG A 443 -10.28 -15.92 10.03
CA ARG A 443 -11.64 -15.73 10.59
C ARG A 443 -12.60 -15.36 9.46
N ARG A 444 -13.87 -15.75 9.58
CA ARG A 444 -14.92 -15.48 8.58
C ARG A 444 -15.96 -14.45 9.02
N ASP A 445 -15.96 -14.08 10.29
CA ASP A 445 -16.93 -13.19 10.93
C ASP A 445 -16.65 -11.69 10.68
N TRP A 446 -15.58 -11.34 9.97
CA TRP A 446 -15.22 -9.96 9.65
C TRP A 446 -16.30 -9.21 8.84
N ALA A 447 -17.13 -9.92 8.08
CA ALA A 447 -18.23 -9.35 7.30
C ALA A 447 -19.50 -9.05 8.14
N GLY A 448 -19.52 -9.40 9.43
CA GLY A 448 -20.75 -9.47 10.22
C GLY A 448 -21.37 -10.86 10.10
N SER A 449 -22.04 -11.32 11.15
CA SER A 449 -22.67 -12.66 11.20
C SER A 449 -23.58 -12.90 10.00
N GLU A 450 -23.31 -13.95 9.22
CA GLU A 450 -24.29 -14.58 8.32
C GLU A 450 -25.52 -15.09 9.09
#